data_AF-A0A376W1V7-F1
#
_entry.id   AF-A0A376W1V7-F1
#
_cell.length_a   1.000
_cell.length_b   1.000
_cell.length_c   1.000
_cell.angle_alpha   90.00
_cell.angle_beta   90.00
_cell.angle_gamma   90.00
#
_symmetry.space_group_name_H-M   'P 1'
#
loop_
_entity.id
_entity.type
_entity.pdbx_description
1 polymer ?
#
loop_
_entity_poly.entity_id
_entity_poly.type
_entity_poly.pdbx_seq_one_letter_code
_entity_poly.pdbx_strand_id
1 'polypeptide(L)' 'MALFAYNSRAAQIWWQQNQSKCAQFANLSVWYLDDEQLAKVSAFADRTMTLQATIQDGVIWLSDDKNNLEVNLTVWQQPS' A
#
# COMPACT_ATOMS: atom_id res chain seq x y z
N MET A 1 0.10 -6.81 -13.22
CA MET A 1 0.20 -7.49 -11.90
C MET A 1 0.53 -6.44 -10.86
N ALA A 2 -0.11 -6.47 -9.69
CA ALA A 2 0.14 -5.52 -8.61
C ALA A 2 0.61 -6.27 -7.36
N LEU A 3 1.77 -5.88 -6.83
CA LEU A 3 2.32 -6.40 -5.58
C LEU A 3 2.24 -5.30 -4.52
N PHE A 4 1.68 -5.63 -3.36
CA PHE A 4 1.62 -4.74 -2.20
C PHE A 4 2.54 -5.29 -1.12
N ALA A 5 3.67 -4.63 -0.91
CA ALA A 5 4.62 -4.94 0.13
C ALA A 5 4.28 -4.16 1.40
N TYR A 6 4.37 -4.84 2.55
CA TYR A 6 4.16 -4.28 3.87
C TYR A 6 5.12 -4.98 4.85
N ASN A 7 5.22 -4.52 6.10
CA ASN A 7 6.29 -4.88 7.05
C ASN A 7 7.62 -4.22 6.69
N SER A 8 7.92 -3.08 7.32
CA SER A 8 9.05 -2.23 6.92
C SER A 8 10.37 -2.98 6.85
N ARG A 9 10.68 -3.79 7.87
CA ARG A 9 11.97 -4.50 7.92
C ARG A 9 12.09 -5.55 6.83
N ALA A 10 11.09 -6.43 6.72
CA ALA A 10 11.15 -7.53 5.76
C ALA A 10 11.03 -7.02 4.31
N ALA A 11 10.14 -6.05 4.07
CA ALA A 11 9.89 -5.50 2.75
C ALA A 11 11.10 -4.75 2.20
N GLN A 12 11.79 -3.95 3.01
CA GLN A 12 12.98 -3.21 2.59
C GLN A 12 14.14 -4.16 2.20
N ILE A 13 14.39 -5.19 3.00
CA ILE A 13 15.41 -6.20 2.70
C ILE A 13 15.04 -6.96 1.42
N TRP A 14 13.77 -7.36 1.30
CA TRP A 14 13.27 -8.06 0.12
C TRP A 14 13.41 -7.19 -1.14
N TRP A 15 13.08 -5.90 -1.06
CA TRP A 15 13.16 -4.99 -2.20
C TRP A 15 14.60 -4.80 -2.67
N GLN A 16 15.53 -4.56 -1.74
CA GLN A 16 16.95 -4.46 -2.05
C GLN A 16 17.50 -5.70 -2.78
N GLN A 17 16.99 -6.89 -2.45
CA GLN A 17 17.44 -8.15 -3.07
C GLN A 17 16.74 -8.48 -4.40
N ASN A 18 15.53 -7.96 -4.63
CA ASN A 18 14.67 -8.40 -5.73
C ASN A 18 14.32 -7.30 -6.75
N GLN A 19 14.63 -6.03 -6.47
CA GLN A 19 14.33 -4.90 -7.37
C GLN A 19 14.79 -5.16 -8.82
N SER A 20 16.03 -5.60 -9.02
CA SER A 20 16.57 -5.87 -10.37
C SER A 20 15.87 -7.02 -11.10
N LYS A 21 15.29 -7.97 -10.36
CA LYS A 21 14.48 -9.05 -10.93
C LYS A 21 13.07 -8.56 -11.25
N CYS A 22 12.48 -7.79 -10.35
CA CYS A 22 11.17 -7.17 -10.53
C CYS A 22 11.13 -6.22 -11.75
N ALA A 23 12.22 -5.48 -11.99
CA ALA A 23 12.35 -4.56 -13.11
C ALA A 23 12.26 -5.24 -14.50
N GLN A 24 12.47 -6.55 -14.58
CA GLN A 24 12.35 -7.30 -15.84
C GLN A 24 10.90 -7.51 -16.27
N PHE A 25 9.94 -7.32 -15.36
CA PHE A 25 8.52 -7.48 -15.65
C PHE A 25 7.88 -6.14 -15.99
N ALA A 26 7.71 -5.88 -17.30
CA ALA A 26 7.15 -4.62 -17.81
C ALA A 26 5.71 -4.34 -17.36
N ASN A 27 4.97 -5.36 -16.90
CA ASN A 27 3.58 -5.25 -16.45
C ASN A 27 3.41 -5.35 -14.92
N LEU A 28 4.51 -5.18 -14.15
CA LEU A 28 4.52 -5.26 -12.69
C LEU A 28 4.51 -3.86 -12.05
N SER A 29 3.49 -3.60 -11.22
CA SER A 29 3.48 -2.51 -10.25
C SER A 29 3.86 -3.04 -8.87
N VAL A 30 4.77 -2.39 -8.17
CA VAL A 30 5.10 -2.68 -6.78
C VAL A 30 4.82 -1.45 -5.93
N TRP A 31 3.97 -1.63 -4.93
CA TRP A 31 3.55 -0.61 -3.98
C TRP A 31 4.00 -1.03 -2.58
N TYR A 32 4.36 -0.06 -1.76
CA TYR A 32 4.77 -0.27 -0.39
C TYR A 32 3.92 0.57 0.57
N LEU A 33 3.50 -0.07 1.66
CA LEU A 33 2.82 0.55 2.78
C LEU A 33 3.66 0.36 4.05
N ASP A 34 4.00 1.46 4.72
CA ASP A 34 4.74 1.41 5.98
C ASP A 34 3.90 0.88 7.14
N ASP A 35 4.58 0.52 8.24
CA ASP A 35 3.93 -0.09 9.39
C ASP A 35 2.99 0.86 10.15
N GLU A 36 3.24 2.17 10.11
CA GLU A 36 2.40 3.15 10.79
C GLU A 36 1.06 3.29 10.08
N GLN A 37 1.09 3.47 8.76
CA GLN A 37 -0.12 3.52 7.94
C GLN A 37 -0.87 2.19 7.96
N LEU A 38 -0.15 1.06 7.87
CA LEU A 38 -0.77 -0.26 7.95
C LEU A 38 -1.52 -0.46 9.29
N ALA A 39 -0.93 -0.01 10.41
CA ALA A 39 -1.59 -0.08 11.71
C ALA A 39 -2.83 0.82 11.79
N LYS A 40 -2.82 1.98 11.14
CA LYS A 40 -4.01 2.85 11.05
C LYS A 40 -5.09 2.23 10.18
N VAL A 41 -4.73 1.63 9.04
CA VAL A 41 -5.68 0.92 8.16
C VAL A 41 -6.28 -0.29 8.87
N SER A 42 -5.49 -1.05 9.64
CA SER A 42 -6.00 -2.22 10.36
C SER A 42 -6.99 -1.85 11.48
N ALA A 43 -6.94 -0.62 12.00
CA ALA A 43 -7.91 -0.12 12.97
C ALA A 43 -9.34 0.06 12.40
N PHE A 44 -9.50 0.09 11.07
CA PHE A 44 -10.82 0.12 10.42
C PHE A 44 -11.49 -1.26 10.38
N ALA A 45 -10.79 -2.33 10.75
CA ALA A 45 -11.33 -3.68 10.71
C ALA A 45 -12.41 -3.88 11.80
N ASP A 46 -13.64 -4.14 11.36
CA ASP A 46 -14.77 -4.48 12.22
C ASP A 46 -15.51 -5.70 11.64
N ARG A 47 -16.37 -6.34 12.44
CA ARG A 47 -17.23 -7.45 11.98
C ARG A 47 -18.18 -7.00 10.86
N THR A 48 -18.61 -5.74 10.89
CA THR A 48 -19.40 -5.12 9.82
C THR A 48 -18.77 -3.78 9.46
N MET A 49 -18.28 -3.64 8.23
CA MET A 49 -17.55 -2.45 7.80
C MET A 49 -18.38 -1.66 6.78
N THR A 50 -18.54 -0.36 7.02
CA THR A 50 -19.03 0.60 6.00
C THR A 50 -17.89 1.56 5.73
N LEU A 51 -17.17 1.32 4.64
CA LEU A 51 -16.01 2.11 4.24
C LEU A 51 -16.33 2.95 3.02
N GLN A 52 -15.88 4.20 3.05
CA GLN A 52 -15.82 5.08 1.89
C GLN A 52 -14.35 5.33 1.56
N ALA A 53 -13.99 5.17 0.28
CA ALA A 53 -12.65 5.44 -0.20
C ALA A 53 -12.71 6.45 -1.36
N THR A 54 -11.96 7.54 -1.24
CA THR A 54 -11.76 8.51 -2.32
C THR A 54 -10.31 8.42 -2.80
N ILE A 55 -10.10 8.22 -4.09
CA ILE A 55 -8.76 8.12 -4.68
C ILE A 55 -8.54 9.35 -5.54
N GLN A 56 -7.55 10.16 -5.20
CA GLN A 56 -7.20 11.37 -5.92
C GLN A 56 -5.69 11.58 -5.91
N ASP A 57 -5.10 11.82 -7.08
CA ASP A 57 -3.67 12.11 -7.27
C ASP A 57 -2.73 11.08 -6.61
N GLY A 58 -3.16 9.80 -6.56
CA GLY A 58 -2.39 8.71 -5.95
C GLY A 58 -2.55 8.57 -4.43
N VAL A 59 -3.30 9.47 -3.79
CA VAL A 59 -3.66 9.42 -2.37
C VAL A 59 -5.01 8.73 -2.21
N ILE A 60 -5.14 7.91 -1.17
CA ILE A 60 -6.39 7.23 -0.82
C ILE A 60 -6.89 7.82 0.50
N TRP A 61 -8.02 8.51 0.46
CA TRP A 61 -8.75 8.92 1.65
C TRP A 61 -9.74 7.84 2.03
N LEU A 62 -9.48 7.13 3.12
CA LEU A 62 -10.31 6.06 3.66
C LEU A 62 -11.05 6.54 4.90
N SER A 63 -12.38 6.46 4.88
CA SER A 63 -13.22 6.86 6.00
C SER A 63 -14.29 5.83 6.34
N ASP A 64 -14.69 5.78 7.60
CA ASP A 64 -15.86 5.06 8.10
C ASP A 64 -16.80 6.02 8.87
N ASP A 65 -17.64 5.50 9.76
CA ASP A 65 -18.55 6.31 10.58
C ASP A 65 -17.85 7.15 11.67
N LYS A 66 -16.59 6.84 12.00
CA LYS A 66 -15.83 7.38 13.15
C LYS A 66 -14.44 7.90 12.80
N ASN A 67 -13.84 7.39 11.74
CA ASN A 67 -12.44 7.54 11.39
C ASN A 67 -12.33 8.10 9.97
N ASN A 68 -11.29 8.91 9.76
CA ASN A 68 -10.85 9.33 8.44
C ASN A 68 -9.32 9.24 8.41
N LEU A 69 -8.80 8.52 7.41
CA LEU A 69 -7.39 8.20 7.26
C LEU A 69 -6.94 8.53 5.84
N GLU A 70 -5.86 9.29 5.76
CA GLU A 70 -5.10 9.46 4.53
C GLU A 70 -4.09 8.30 4.40
N VAL A 71 -4.16 7.57 3.29
CA VAL A 71 -3.26 6.46 2.96
C VAL A 71 -2.45 6.84 1.72
N ASN A 72 -1.13 6.88 1.91
CA ASN A 72 -0.12 7.20 0.92
C ASN A 72 0.71 5.96 0.63
N LEU A 73 0.44 5.32 -0.51
CA LEU A 73 1.23 4.18 -0.99
C LEU A 73 2.52 4.67 -1.64
N THR A 74 3.64 4.16 -1.18
CA THR A 74 4.93 4.42 -1.82
C THR A 74 5.05 3.59 -3.08
N VAL A 75 5.39 4.23 -4.18
CA VAL A 75 5.64 3.56 -5.46
C VAL A 75 7.08 3.05 -5.49
N TRP A 76 7.24 1.73 -5.55
CA TRP A 76 8.56 1.11 -5.77
C TRP A 76 8.82 0.78 -7.24
N GLN A 77 7.79 0.38 -7.99
CA GLN A 77 7.88 0.15 -9.42
C GLN A 77 6.51 0.39 -10.08
N GLN A 78 6.52 0.96 -11.29
CA GLN A 78 5.35 1.02 -12.17
C GLN A 78 5.64 0.33 -13.50
N PRO A 79 4.59 -0.11 -14.22
CA PRO A 79 4.71 -0.56 -15.59
C PRO A 79 5.31 0.56 -16.45
N SER A 80 6.20 0.18 -17.35
CA SER A 80 6.81 1.05 -18.36
C SER A 80 5.94 1.12 -19.61
#